data_AF-A0A2K4YFZ8-F1
#
_entry.id   AF-A0A2K4YFZ8-F1
#
_cell.length_a   1.000
_cell.length_b   1.000
_cell.length_c   1.000
_cell.angle_alpha   90.00
_cell.angle_beta   90.00
_cell.angle_gamma   90.00
#
_symmetry.space_group_name_H-M   'P 1'
#
loop_
_entity.id
_entity.type
_entity.pdbx_description
1 polymer ?
#
loop_
_entity_poly.entity_id
_entity_poly.type
_entity_poly.pdbx_seq_one_letter_code
_entity_poly.pdbx_strand_id
1 'polypeptide(L)'
;VSHDWTDNRKNLMLFSGRAHPELAEQVAKELDVHVTAQTAREFANGEIFVRFHESVRGCDAFVLQSNPAPVNNWLMEQLIMIDALKRGSAKRITAVMPFYPYARQDKKHRGREPISARLVADLLKTAGADRIVTVDLHTDQIQGFFDGPVDHMRGQTLLTTYIKDNYPDGNMVVVSPDSGRVRIAEKWADSLGGVPLAFIHKTRDPRVPNQVVSNRVVGEVEGRTCVLIDDMIDTGGTIAGAVNLLIEDGATDVIVAATHGVLSDPAAERLASCGAREVIVTNTLPIGEEKRFPQLTVLSIAPLLASTIRAVFENGSVTGLFDGDA
;
A
#
# COMPACT_ATOMS: atom_id res chain seq x y z
N VAL A 1 -34.30 18.66 -36.57
CA VAL A 1 -32.98 19.10 -36.07
C VAL A 1 -32.14 17.86 -35.91
N SER A 2 -31.19 17.66 -36.82
CA SER A 2 -30.40 16.45 -36.97
C SER A 2 -29.20 16.42 -36.02
N HIS A 3 -29.12 15.33 -35.26
CA HIS A 3 -27.98 14.70 -34.57
C HIS A 3 -27.21 15.48 -33.49
N ASP A 4 -27.24 14.91 -32.27
CA ASP A 4 -26.02 14.30 -31.72
C ASP A 4 -26.38 13.16 -30.74
N TRP A 5 -26.41 11.91 -31.22
CA TRP A 5 -26.59 10.70 -30.37
C TRP A 5 -25.26 9.97 -30.16
N THR A 6 -24.14 10.65 -30.41
CA THR A 6 -22.84 10.02 -30.66
C THR A 6 -21.71 10.55 -29.81
N ASP A 7 -22.00 11.24 -28.70
CA ASP A 7 -20.93 11.63 -27.80
C ASP A 7 -20.57 10.48 -26.85
N ASN A 8 -19.85 9.50 -27.40
CA ASN A 8 -19.25 8.38 -26.66
C ASN A 8 -18.02 8.86 -25.87
N ARG A 9 -18.12 10.06 -25.26
CA ARG A 9 -17.05 10.65 -24.44
C ARG A 9 -16.89 9.79 -23.20
N LYS A 10 -15.65 9.35 -22.97
CA LYS A 10 -15.27 8.72 -21.70
C LYS A 10 -15.53 9.74 -20.58
N ASN A 11 -16.10 9.27 -19.48
CA ASN A 11 -16.43 10.10 -18.33
C ASN A 11 -15.79 9.49 -17.08
N LEU A 12 -14.70 10.11 -16.60
CA LEU A 12 -14.03 9.70 -15.38
C LEU A 12 -14.81 10.24 -14.18
N MET A 13 -15.22 9.36 -13.28
CA MET A 13 -15.77 9.77 -11.98
C MET A 13 -14.96 9.14 -10.85
N LEU A 14 -14.40 9.99 -9.99
CA LEU A 14 -13.69 9.56 -8.79
C LEU A 14 -14.64 9.53 -7.61
N PHE A 15 -14.67 8.40 -6.89
CA PHE A 15 -15.45 8.20 -5.67
C PHE A 15 -14.50 7.88 -4.53
N SER A 16 -14.81 8.38 -3.33
CA SER A 16 -14.03 8.12 -2.12
C SER A 16 -14.87 7.40 -1.09
N GLY A 17 -14.32 6.39 -0.43
CA GLY A 17 -14.85 5.94 0.86
C GLY A 17 -14.51 6.93 1.99
N ARG A 18 -15.01 6.64 3.19
CA ARG A 18 -14.86 7.49 4.39
C ARG A 18 -13.55 7.25 5.14
N ALA A 19 -12.77 6.23 4.79
CA ALA A 19 -11.61 5.84 5.59
C ALA A 19 -10.41 6.81 5.46
N HIS A 20 -10.25 7.47 4.31
CA HIS A 20 -9.13 8.37 4.05
C HIS A 20 -9.48 9.47 3.03
N PRO A 21 -10.43 10.37 3.35
CA PRO A 21 -10.88 11.42 2.44
C PRO A 21 -9.75 12.35 2.01
N GLU A 22 -8.75 12.60 2.86
CA GLU A 22 -7.61 13.47 2.55
C GLU A 22 -6.79 12.97 1.36
N LEU A 23 -6.56 11.65 1.25
CA LEU A 23 -5.89 11.06 0.10
C LEU A 23 -6.74 11.18 -1.16
N ALA A 24 -8.06 10.99 -1.05
CA ALA A 24 -8.95 11.11 -2.19
C ALA A 24 -8.94 12.53 -2.77
N GLU A 25 -8.96 13.55 -1.92
CA GLU A 25 -8.86 14.95 -2.35
C GLU A 25 -7.49 15.26 -3.00
N GLN A 26 -6.40 14.71 -2.47
CA GLN A 26 -5.08 14.84 -3.09
C GLN A 26 -5.06 14.19 -4.49
N VAL A 27 -5.61 12.99 -4.63
CA VAL A 27 -5.72 12.30 -5.94
C VAL A 27 -6.62 13.07 -6.90
N ALA A 28 -7.75 13.60 -6.42
CA ALA A 28 -8.65 14.41 -7.23
C ALA A 28 -7.95 15.65 -7.79
N LYS A 29 -7.16 16.33 -6.96
CA LYS A 29 -6.35 17.50 -7.35
C LYS A 29 -5.32 17.14 -8.43
N GLU A 30 -4.59 16.04 -8.29
CA GLU A 30 -3.62 15.56 -9.30
C GLU A 30 -4.31 15.13 -10.62
N LEU A 31 -5.56 14.70 -10.54
CA LEU A 31 -6.37 14.32 -11.69
C LEU A 31 -7.03 15.51 -12.42
N ASP A 32 -7.10 16.67 -11.77
CA ASP A 32 -7.92 17.82 -12.18
C ASP A 32 -9.43 17.47 -12.24
N VAL A 33 -9.91 16.79 -11.20
CA VAL A 33 -11.33 16.42 -11.02
C VAL A 33 -11.76 16.69 -9.57
N HIS A 34 -13.04 16.46 -9.28
CA HIS A 34 -13.57 16.48 -7.92
C HIS A 34 -13.96 15.08 -7.46
N VAL A 35 -13.89 14.84 -6.15
CA VAL A 35 -14.52 13.66 -5.56
C VAL A 35 -16.04 13.79 -5.72
N THR A 36 -16.66 12.79 -6.34
CA THR A 36 -18.10 12.81 -6.64
C THR A 36 -18.91 12.88 -5.36
N ALA A 37 -19.91 13.78 -5.33
CA ALA A 37 -20.75 13.97 -4.16
C ALA A 37 -21.57 12.70 -3.82
N GLN A 38 -21.56 12.33 -2.54
CA GLN A 38 -22.25 11.15 -2.04
C GLN A 38 -22.74 11.33 -0.61
N THR A 39 -23.71 10.50 -0.23
CA THR A 39 -24.05 10.25 1.18
C THR A 39 -23.52 8.88 1.56
N ALA A 40 -22.62 8.84 2.54
CA ALA A 40 -22.16 7.61 3.20
C ALA A 40 -22.38 7.76 4.71
N ARG A 41 -23.14 6.86 5.33
CA ARG A 41 -23.47 6.91 6.75
C ARG A 41 -23.73 5.53 7.32
N GLU A 42 -23.75 5.44 8.65
CA GLU A 42 -24.15 4.25 9.38
C GLU A 42 -25.56 4.41 9.96
N PHE A 43 -26.34 3.33 9.90
CA PHE A 43 -27.56 3.19 10.68
C PHE A 43 -27.21 2.85 12.14
N ALA A 44 -28.18 3.01 13.05
CA ALA A 44 -27.97 2.80 14.48
C ALA A 44 -27.50 1.37 14.85
N ASN A 45 -27.72 0.39 13.98
CA ASN A 45 -27.28 -1.00 14.16
C ASN A 45 -25.92 -1.32 13.49
N GLY A 46 -25.25 -0.32 12.90
CA GLY A 46 -23.94 -0.48 12.25
C GLY A 46 -23.99 -0.84 10.77
N GLU A 47 -25.17 -0.95 10.16
CA GLU A 47 -25.28 -1.11 8.70
C GLU A 47 -24.84 0.15 7.95
N ILE A 48 -24.12 -0.04 6.85
CA ILE A 48 -23.58 1.05 6.04
C ILE A 48 -24.55 1.36 4.89
N PHE A 49 -24.84 2.64 4.69
CA PHE A 49 -25.63 3.15 3.57
C PHE A 49 -24.77 4.06 2.71
N VAL A 50 -24.77 3.80 1.39
CA VAL A 50 -24.12 4.66 0.40
C VAL A 50 -25.11 5.04 -0.70
N ARG A 51 -25.11 6.31 -1.10
CA ARG A 51 -25.84 6.82 -2.27
C ARG A 51 -25.07 7.95 -2.95
N PHE A 52 -24.80 7.79 -4.24
CA PHE A 52 -24.26 8.87 -5.08
C PHE A 52 -25.34 9.89 -5.43
N HIS A 53 -25.00 11.17 -5.45
CA HIS A 53 -25.95 12.24 -5.73
C HIS A 53 -26.16 12.46 -7.23
N GLU A 54 -25.16 12.07 -8.03
CA GLU A 54 -25.12 12.24 -9.47
C GLU A 54 -25.40 10.94 -10.22
N SER A 55 -25.79 11.04 -11.49
CA SER A 55 -25.98 9.87 -12.35
C SER A 55 -24.63 9.24 -12.70
N VAL A 56 -24.45 7.98 -12.33
CA VAL A 56 -23.26 7.18 -12.64
C VAL A 56 -23.42 6.34 -13.92
N ARG A 57 -24.54 6.48 -14.64
CA ARG A 57 -24.82 5.70 -15.85
C ARG A 57 -23.74 5.94 -16.90
N GLY A 58 -23.12 4.85 -17.35
CA GLY A 58 -22.15 4.88 -18.44
C GLY A 58 -20.76 5.40 -18.06
N CYS A 59 -20.51 5.79 -16.81
CA CYS A 59 -19.22 6.34 -16.41
C CYS A 59 -18.13 5.26 -16.24
N ASP A 60 -16.88 5.71 -16.28
CA ASP A 60 -15.69 5.01 -15.83
C ASP A 60 -15.44 5.40 -14.37
N ALA A 61 -15.90 4.55 -13.46
CA ALA A 61 -15.86 4.81 -12.03
C ALA A 61 -14.57 4.30 -11.38
N PHE A 62 -13.91 5.16 -10.61
CA PHE A 62 -12.75 4.82 -9.78
C PHE A 62 -13.14 4.97 -8.31
N VAL A 63 -13.20 3.85 -7.58
CA VAL A 63 -13.63 3.81 -6.17
C VAL A 63 -12.41 3.70 -5.26
N LEU A 64 -11.94 4.84 -4.76
CA LEU A 64 -10.81 4.93 -3.85
C LEU A 64 -11.24 4.68 -2.41
N GLN A 65 -10.69 3.63 -1.79
CA GLN A 65 -10.84 3.36 -0.38
C GLN A 65 -9.56 2.72 0.15
N SER A 66 -8.96 3.36 1.15
CA SER A 66 -7.96 2.71 2.00
C SER A 66 -8.65 1.82 3.02
N ASN A 67 -8.01 0.72 3.44
CA ASN A 67 -8.60 -0.23 4.40
C ASN A 67 -7.81 -0.26 5.74
N PRO A 68 -7.83 0.83 6.55
CA PRO A 68 -7.21 0.85 7.88
C PRO A 68 -8.00 0.00 8.88
N ALA A 69 -7.58 -0.04 10.14
CA ALA A 69 -8.45 -0.56 11.21
C ALA A 69 -9.65 0.40 11.45
N PRO A 70 -10.88 -0.11 11.65
CA PRO A 70 -11.31 -1.50 11.55
C PRO A 70 -11.53 -1.94 10.08
N VAL A 71 -10.76 -2.93 9.63
CA VAL A 71 -10.64 -3.31 8.20
C VAL A 71 -11.97 -3.75 7.57
N ASN A 72 -12.81 -4.45 8.32
CA ASN A 72 -14.07 -4.99 7.83
C ASN A 72 -15.07 -3.90 7.45
N ASN A 73 -15.12 -2.83 8.22
CA ASN A 73 -16.05 -1.72 8.00
C ASN A 73 -15.76 -1.06 6.66
N TRP A 74 -14.47 -0.78 6.38
CA TRP A 74 -14.04 -0.09 5.18
C TRP A 74 -14.12 -0.97 3.94
N LEU A 75 -13.83 -2.28 4.08
CA LEU A 75 -14.05 -3.25 3.02
C LEU A 75 -15.53 -3.36 2.67
N MET A 76 -16.41 -3.49 3.66
CA MET A 76 -17.86 -3.55 3.44
C MET A 76 -18.39 -2.28 2.77
N GLU A 77 -17.92 -1.12 3.20
CA GLU A 77 -18.28 0.16 2.55
C GLU A 77 -17.89 0.16 1.07
N GLN A 78 -16.66 -0.23 0.73
CA GLN A 78 -16.20 -0.26 -0.66
C GLN A 78 -17.02 -1.23 -1.51
N LEU A 79 -17.36 -2.41 -0.97
CA LEU A 79 -18.22 -3.38 -1.64
C LEU A 79 -19.63 -2.80 -1.91
N ILE A 80 -20.19 -2.07 -0.95
CA ILE A 80 -21.50 -1.40 -1.10
C ILE A 80 -21.42 -0.27 -2.13
N MET A 81 -20.34 0.52 -2.14
CA MET A 81 -20.10 1.54 -3.17
C MET A 81 -20.06 0.92 -4.57
N ILE A 82 -19.33 -0.18 -4.74
CA ILE A 82 -19.22 -0.92 -6.01
C ILE A 82 -20.58 -1.48 -6.44
N ASP A 83 -21.35 -2.11 -5.55
CA ASP A 83 -22.68 -2.63 -5.87
C ASP A 83 -23.64 -1.49 -6.28
N ALA A 84 -23.58 -0.34 -5.60
CA ALA A 84 -24.38 0.84 -5.95
C ALA A 84 -24.03 1.37 -7.36
N LEU A 85 -22.75 1.40 -7.74
CA LEU A 85 -22.31 1.78 -9.10
C LEU A 85 -22.80 0.78 -10.14
N LYS A 86 -22.68 -0.52 -9.87
CA LYS A 86 -23.14 -1.59 -10.77
C LYS A 86 -24.63 -1.47 -11.05
N ARG A 87 -25.46 -1.30 -9.99
CA ARG A 87 -26.91 -1.09 -10.13
C ARG A 87 -27.25 0.26 -10.76
N GLY A 88 -26.40 1.26 -10.54
CA GLY A 88 -26.43 2.56 -11.21
C GLY A 88 -26.07 2.52 -12.70
N SER A 89 -25.73 1.35 -13.25
CA SER A 89 -25.34 1.16 -14.65
C SER A 89 -24.04 1.89 -15.04
N ALA A 90 -23.06 1.97 -14.13
CA ALA A 90 -21.69 2.35 -14.49
C ALA A 90 -21.15 1.42 -15.59
N LYS A 91 -20.33 1.95 -16.49
CA LYS A 91 -19.79 1.19 -17.64
C LYS A 91 -18.61 0.32 -17.23
N ARG A 92 -17.71 0.86 -16.41
CA ARG A 92 -16.55 0.17 -15.84
C ARG A 92 -16.35 0.64 -14.40
N ILE A 93 -16.04 -0.29 -13.50
CA ILE A 93 -15.78 -0.01 -12.09
C ILE A 93 -14.39 -0.51 -11.72
N THR A 94 -13.50 0.41 -11.36
CA THR A 94 -12.16 0.11 -10.85
C THR A 94 -12.13 0.30 -9.34
N ALA A 95 -11.82 -0.76 -8.61
CA ALA A 95 -11.56 -0.67 -7.17
C ALA A 95 -10.13 -0.18 -6.95
N VAL A 96 -9.98 1.04 -6.42
CA VAL A 96 -8.68 1.63 -6.09
C VAL A 96 -8.44 1.44 -4.60
N MET A 97 -7.47 0.60 -4.26
CA MET A 97 -7.17 0.17 -2.90
C MET A 97 -5.71 0.44 -2.59
N PRO A 98 -5.37 1.65 -2.10
CA PRO A 98 -3.98 1.99 -1.77
C PRO A 98 -3.34 1.03 -0.76
N PHE A 99 -4.15 0.39 0.08
CA PHE A 99 -3.75 -0.72 0.95
C PHE A 99 -4.75 -1.89 0.80
N TYR A 100 -4.24 -3.04 0.35
CA TYR A 100 -5.05 -4.25 0.13
C TYR A 100 -5.36 -4.96 1.47
N PRO A 101 -6.63 -5.11 1.87
CA PRO A 101 -6.97 -5.72 3.15
C PRO A 101 -6.69 -7.22 3.12
N TYR A 102 -6.30 -7.78 4.27
CA TYR A 102 -6.01 -9.22 4.41
C TYR A 102 -4.86 -9.77 3.56
N ALA A 103 -4.01 -8.91 2.96
CA ALA A 103 -2.92 -9.35 2.08
C ALA A 103 -1.92 -10.32 2.73
N ARG A 104 -1.77 -10.30 4.07
CA ARG A 104 -0.94 -11.25 4.84
C ARG A 104 -1.55 -12.66 4.97
N GLN A 105 -2.79 -12.86 4.52
CA GLN A 105 -3.50 -14.15 4.49
C GLN A 105 -3.65 -14.61 3.03
N ASP A 106 -2.53 -14.68 2.33
CA ASP A 106 -2.35 -15.02 0.90
C ASP A 106 -2.27 -16.53 0.63
N LYS A 107 -2.00 -17.33 1.67
CA LYS A 107 -1.89 -18.79 1.56
C LYS A 107 -2.25 -19.46 2.87
N LYS A 108 -2.38 -20.78 2.82
CA LYS A 108 -2.49 -21.63 4.00
C LYS A 108 -1.09 -21.98 4.49
N HIS A 109 -0.75 -21.56 5.70
CA HIS A 109 0.46 -22.02 6.40
C HIS A 109 0.21 -23.37 7.09
N ARG A 110 -1.03 -23.63 7.49
CA ARG A 110 -1.48 -24.90 8.07
C ARG A 110 -2.81 -25.35 7.46
N GLY A 111 -3.15 -26.62 7.70
CA GLY A 111 -4.47 -27.14 7.33
C GLY A 111 -5.59 -26.32 7.98
N ARG A 112 -6.70 -26.14 7.26
CA ARG A 112 -7.95 -25.47 7.71
C ARG A 112 -7.85 -23.96 7.99
N GLU A 113 -6.86 -23.27 7.43
CA GLU A 113 -6.81 -21.81 7.38
C GLU A 113 -7.55 -21.25 6.14
N PRO A 114 -8.09 -20.01 6.20
CA PRO A 114 -8.62 -19.32 5.03
C PRO A 114 -7.48 -18.75 4.16
N ILE A 115 -7.81 -18.40 2.91
CA ILE A 115 -6.99 -17.51 2.08
C ILE A 115 -7.80 -16.22 1.92
N SER A 116 -7.78 -15.39 2.96
CA SER A 116 -8.67 -14.23 3.04
C SER A 116 -8.38 -13.18 1.96
N ALA A 117 -7.14 -13.06 1.49
CA ALA A 117 -6.82 -12.22 0.35
C ALA A 117 -7.56 -12.67 -0.93
N ARG A 118 -7.67 -13.99 -1.16
CA ARG A 118 -8.48 -14.53 -2.28
C ARG A 118 -9.97 -14.25 -2.08
N LEU A 119 -10.47 -14.44 -0.86
CA LEU A 119 -11.87 -14.12 -0.53
C LEU A 119 -12.19 -12.64 -0.82
N VAL A 120 -11.29 -11.71 -0.49
CA VAL A 120 -11.46 -10.28 -0.82
C VAL A 120 -11.58 -10.07 -2.33
N ALA A 121 -10.70 -10.68 -3.13
CA ALA A 121 -10.77 -10.60 -4.59
C ALA A 121 -12.11 -11.13 -5.15
N ASP A 122 -12.58 -12.28 -4.63
CA ASP A 122 -13.86 -12.87 -5.03
C ASP A 122 -15.06 -11.98 -4.64
N LEU A 123 -15.01 -11.34 -3.46
CA LEU A 123 -16.04 -10.39 -3.01
C LEU A 123 -16.08 -9.14 -3.89
N LEU A 124 -14.92 -8.54 -4.21
CA LEU A 124 -14.84 -7.38 -5.11
C LEU A 124 -15.40 -7.71 -6.49
N LYS A 125 -15.03 -8.88 -7.05
CA LYS A 125 -15.56 -9.34 -8.33
C LYS A 125 -17.07 -9.53 -8.28
N THR A 126 -17.57 -10.15 -7.22
CA THR A 126 -19.00 -10.40 -7.02
C THR A 126 -19.79 -9.10 -6.90
N ALA A 127 -19.29 -8.14 -6.11
CA ALA A 127 -19.89 -6.82 -5.95
C ALA A 127 -19.99 -6.08 -7.28
N GLY A 128 -19.00 -6.20 -8.16
CA GLY A 128 -19.04 -5.61 -9.50
C GLY A 128 -17.75 -4.98 -10.00
N ALA A 129 -16.62 -5.15 -9.33
CA ALA A 129 -15.37 -4.61 -9.81
C ALA A 129 -14.95 -5.29 -11.12
N ASP A 130 -14.52 -4.48 -12.09
CA ASP A 130 -13.94 -4.92 -13.36
C ASP A 130 -12.42 -5.00 -13.28
N ARG A 131 -11.81 -4.17 -12.42
CA ARG A 131 -10.36 -3.98 -12.27
C ARG A 131 -10.02 -3.62 -10.82
N ILE A 132 -8.79 -3.97 -10.41
CA ILE A 132 -8.20 -3.52 -9.15
C ILE A 132 -6.97 -2.66 -9.44
N VAL A 133 -6.82 -1.55 -8.75
CA VAL A 133 -5.56 -0.77 -8.65
C VAL A 133 -5.13 -0.81 -7.20
N THR A 134 -3.88 -1.19 -6.91
CA THR A 134 -3.38 -1.28 -5.54
C THR A 134 -1.88 -0.96 -5.47
N VAL A 135 -1.33 -0.76 -4.28
CA VAL A 135 0.07 -0.42 -4.06
C VAL A 135 0.71 -1.48 -3.17
N ASP A 136 1.90 -1.95 -3.53
CA ASP A 136 2.77 -2.89 -2.79
C ASP A 136 2.02 -4.01 -2.05
N LEU A 137 1.38 -4.89 -2.83
CA LEU A 137 0.84 -6.16 -2.34
C LEU A 137 1.88 -6.91 -1.52
N HIS A 138 1.44 -7.50 -0.41
CA HIS A 138 2.29 -8.31 0.46
C HIS A 138 3.00 -9.44 -0.30
N THR A 139 2.33 -9.97 -1.31
CA THR A 139 2.91 -10.91 -2.26
C THR A 139 2.34 -10.67 -3.66
N ASP A 140 3.20 -10.75 -4.67
CA ASP A 140 2.83 -10.44 -6.06
C ASP A 140 1.77 -11.39 -6.61
N GLN A 141 1.70 -12.62 -6.08
CA GLN A 141 0.76 -13.67 -6.49
C GLN A 141 -0.70 -13.30 -6.21
N ILE A 142 -0.97 -12.33 -5.33
CA ILE A 142 -2.34 -11.84 -5.08
C ILE A 142 -2.97 -11.30 -6.37
N GLN A 143 -2.18 -10.82 -7.34
CA GLN A 143 -2.69 -10.42 -8.66
C GLN A 143 -3.47 -11.56 -9.34
N GLY A 144 -3.00 -12.80 -9.20
CA GLY A 144 -3.66 -13.99 -9.75
C GLY A 144 -4.91 -14.43 -9.00
N PHE A 145 -5.29 -13.74 -7.92
CA PHE A 145 -6.54 -14.02 -7.20
C PHE A 145 -7.75 -13.35 -7.82
N PHE A 146 -7.55 -12.33 -8.65
CA PHE A 146 -8.63 -11.62 -9.31
C PHE A 146 -8.69 -12.04 -10.79
N ASP A 147 -9.89 -12.39 -11.28
CA ASP A 147 -10.06 -12.84 -12.67
C ASP A 147 -10.06 -11.68 -13.68
N GLY A 148 -10.12 -10.43 -13.19
CA GLY A 148 -9.95 -9.22 -14.01
C GLY A 148 -8.52 -8.66 -13.95
N PRO A 149 -8.26 -7.53 -14.63
CA PRO A 149 -6.96 -6.87 -14.54
C PRO A 149 -6.67 -6.35 -13.13
N VAL A 150 -5.42 -6.51 -12.71
CA VAL A 150 -4.88 -5.90 -11.48
C VAL A 150 -3.68 -5.05 -11.88
N ASP A 151 -3.74 -3.76 -11.58
CA ASP A 151 -2.59 -2.86 -11.68
C ASP A 151 -1.96 -2.79 -10.28
N HIS A 152 -0.82 -3.46 -10.11
CA HIS A 152 -0.04 -3.49 -8.87
C HIS A 152 1.10 -2.47 -8.91
N MET A 153 0.89 -1.33 -8.25
CA MET A 153 1.83 -0.21 -8.26
C MET A 153 2.90 -0.39 -7.17
N ARG A 154 4.09 0.16 -7.41
CA ARG A 154 5.21 0.10 -6.45
C ARG A 154 5.50 1.48 -5.87
N GLY A 155 5.53 1.58 -4.55
CA GLY A 155 5.97 2.79 -3.82
C GLY A 155 7.48 2.96 -3.78
N GLN A 156 8.25 1.97 -4.24
CA GLN A 156 9.71 1.95 -4.22
C GLN A 156 10.34 3.20 -4.83
N THR A 157 9.91 3.64 -6.01
CA THR A 157 10.50 4.81 -6.68
C THR A 157 10.32 6.09 -5.86
N LEU A 158 9.15 6.27 -5.25
CA LEU A 158 8.86 7.41 -4.36
C LEU A 158 9.78 7.40 -3.14
N LEU A 159 9.90 6.24 -2.47
CA LEU A 159 10.70 6.10 -1.25
C LEU A 159 12.20 6.24 -1.53
N THR A 160 12.71 5.58 -2.58
CA THR A 160 14.14 5.62 -2.94
C THR A 160 14.56 7.00 -3.45
N THR A 161 13.71 7.71 -4.20
CA THR A 161 13.96 9.09 -4.62
C THR A 161 14.10 10.00 -3.40
N TYR A 162 13.17 9.91 -2.45
CA TYR A 162 13.26 10.69 -1.21
C TYR A 162 14.55 10.40 -0.44
N ILE A 163 14.94 9.13 -0.29
CA ILE A 163 16.17 8.76 0.41
C ILE A 163 17.39 9.30 -0.32
N LYS A 164 17.44 9.18 -1.65
CA LYS A 164 18.56 9.68 -2.47
C LYS A 164 18.73 11.19 -2.35
N ASP A 165 17.62 11.93 -2.31
CA ASP A 165 17.63 13.39 -2.23
C ASP A 165 18.03 13.90 -0.83
N ASN A 166 17.72 13.15 0.23
CA ASN A 166 17.98 13.56 1.62
C ASN A 166 19.26 12.95 2.23
N TYR A 167 19.79 11.86 1.65
CA TYR A 167 20.96 11.12 2.13
C TYR A 167 21.98 10.84 1.00
N PRO A 168 22.58 11.89 0.42
CA PRO A 168 23.38 11.78 -0.81
C PRO A 168 24.79 11.19 -0.61
N ASP A 169 25.24 10.99 0.63
CA ASP A 169 26.62 10.61 0.97
C ASP A 169 27.04 9.23 0.41
N GLY A 170 26.09 8.41 -0.04
CA GLY A 170 26.32 7.16 -0.78
C GLY A 170 26.90 6.01 0.05
N ASN A 171 27.39 6.26 1.26
CA ASN A 171 27.86 5.25 2.19
C ASN A 171 26.68 4.54 2.90
N MET A 172 25.86 3.88 2.11
CA MET A 172 24.65 3.19 2.56
C MET A 172 24.63 1.73 2.17
N VAL A 173 23.82 0.95 2.88
CA VAL A 173 23.56 -0.47 2.61
C VAL A 173 22.07 -0.70 2.75
N VAL A 174 21.45 -1.36 1.76
CA VAL A 174 20.04 -1.75 1.85
C VAL A 174 19.95 -3.02 2.70
N VAL A 175 19.05 -3.03 3.68
CA VAL A 175 18.88 -4.14 4.61
C VAL A 175 17.48 -4.74 4.48
N SER A 176 17.42 -6.03 4.20
CA SER A 176 16.18 -6.82 4.28
C SER A 176 15.97 -7.38 5.69
N PRO A 177 14.79 -7.21 6.33
CA PRO A 177 14.51 -7.67 7.70
C PRO A 177 14.38 -9.20 7.83
N ASP A 178 14.27 -9.90 6.69
CA ASP A 178 14.39 -11.35 6.59
C ASP A 178 14.88 -11.77 5.20
N SER A 179 15.15 -13.07 5.01
CA SER A 179 15.64 -13.61 3.74
C SER A 179 14.56 -13.71 2.65
N GLY A 180 13.28 -13.55 2.98
CA GLY A 180 12.17 -13.68 2.03
C GLY A 180 12.05 -12.49 1.07
N ARG A 181 12.58 -11.32 1.47
CA ARG A 181 12.50 -10.06 0.72
C ARG A 181 13.79 -9.62 0.04
N VAL A 182 14.81 -10.48 -0.01
CA VAL A 182 16.12 -10.19 -0.61
C VAL A 182 16.00 -9.65 -2.04
N ARG A 183 15.13 -10.22 -2.88
CA ARG A 183 14.91 -9.73 -4.26
C ARG A 183 14.35 -8.31 -4.33
N ILE A 184 13.51 -7.92 -3.38
CA ILE A 184 13.00 -6.54 -3.30
C ILE A 184 14.13 -5.61 -2.87
N ALA A 185 14.94 -6.05 -1.90
CA ALA A 185 16.08 -5.30 -1.42
C ALA A 185 17.17 -5.10 -2.50
N GLU A 186 17.37 -6.08 -3.39
CA GLU A 186 18.22 -5.94 -4.58
C GLU A 186 17.73 -4.81 -5.51
N LYS A 187 16.42 -4.76 -5.83
CA LYS A 187 15.85 -3.67 -6.64
C LYS A 187 16.04 -2.30 -5.98
N TRP A 188 15.89 -2.22 -4.67
CA TRP A 188 16.15 -1.00 -3.90
C TRP A 188 17.61 -0.58 -3.95
N ALA A 189 18.54 -1.53 -3.80
CA ALA A 189 19.97 -1.29 -3.91
C ALA A 189 20.34 -0.72 -5.29
N ASP A 190 19.79 -1.30 -6.37
CA ASP A 190 19.98 -0.80 -7.72
C ASP A 190 19.42 0.63 -7.88
N SER A 191 18.21 0.89 -7.37
CA SER A 191 17.56 2.21 -7.43
C SER A 191 18.33 3.29 -6.66
N LEU A 192 19.02 2.89 -5.60
CA LEU A 192 19.89 3.75 -4.80
C LEU A 192 21.32 3.85 -5.34
N GLY A 193 21.56 3.43 -6.59
CA GLY A 193 22.84 3.60 -7.28
C GLY A 193 23.77 2.39 -7.22
N GLY A 194 23.22 1.19 -7.00
CA GLY A 194 24.00 -0.06 -6.91
C GLY A 194 24.71 -0.21 -5.57
N VAL A 195 24.07 0.22 -4.48
CA VAL A 195 24.63 0.14 -3.13
C VAL A 195 24.65 -1.31 -2.62
N PRO A 196 25.51 -1.67 -1.65
CA PRO A 196 25.55 -3.02 -1.11
C PRO A 196 24.22 -3.46 -0.47
N LEU A 197 24.05 -4.79 -0.38
CA LEU A 197 22.91 -5.45 0.25
C LEU A 197 23.33 -6.17 1.53
N ALA A 198 22.49 -6.11 2.55
CA ALA A 198 22.52 -6.96 3.73
C ALA A 198 21.13 -7.54 4.05
N PHE A 199 21.07 -8.58 4.87
CA PHE A 199 19.81 -9.12 5.38
C PHE A 199 19.95 -9.71 6.77
N ILE A 200 18.86 -9.72 7.53
CA ILE A 200 18.81 -10.31 8.87
C ILE A 200 18.38 -11.77 8.74
N HIS A 201 19.29 -12.69 9.06
CA HIS A 201 18.98 -14.11 9.12
C HIS A 201 18.45 -14.50 10.50
N LYS A 202 17.21 -14.99 10.55
CA LYS A 202 16.57 -15.49 11.76
C LYS A 202 16.82 -16.99 11.89
N THR A 203 17.74 -17.39 12.77
CA THR A 203 17.95 -18.82 13.04
C THR A 203 16.92 -19.29 14.06
N ARG A 204 16.11 -20.29 13.69
CA ARG A 204 15.20 -20.98 14.61
C ARG A 204 15.72 -22.41 14.79
N ASP A 205 15.92 -22.89 16.02
CA ASP A 205 16.08 -24.34 16.24
C ASP A 205 14.69 -24.99 16.22
N PRO A 206 14.35 -25.79 15.19
CA PRO A 206 13.04 -26.41 15.09
C PRO A 206 12.76 -27.47 16.19
N ARG A 207 13.78 -27.85 16.98
CA ARG A 207 13.67 -28.90 18.01
C ARG A 207 13.36 -28.36 19.40
N VAL A 208 13.47 -27.04 19.63
CA VAL A 208 13.22 -26.43 20.94
C VAL A 208 12.12 -25.38 20.80
N PRO A 209 10.88 -25.72 21.17
CA PRO A 209 9.83 -24.72 21.31
C PRO A 209 10.28 -23.62 22.27
N ASN A 210 10.09 -22.35 21.90
CA ASN A 210 10.49 -21.17 22.68
C ASN A 210 12.00 -20.88 22.83
N GLN A 211 12.87 -21.41 21.97
CA GLN A 211 14.24 -20.89 21.92
C GLN A 211 14.31 -19.47 21.34
N VAL A 212 15.19 -18.65 21.91
CA VAL A 212 15.49 -17.29 21.44
C VAL A 212 15.99 -17.37 20.00
N VAL A 213 15.34 -16.65 19.09
CA VAL A 213 15.78 -16.51 17.71
C VAL A 213 17.13 -15.79 17.73
N SER A 214 18.21 -16.45 17.29
CA SER A 214 19.46 -15.72 17.04
C SER A 214 19.32 -15.01 15.70
N ASN A 215 19.24 -13.69 15.76
CA ASN A 215 19.26 -12.83 14.59
C ASN A 215 20.73 -12.52 14.30
N ARG A 216 21.15 -12.73 13.05
CA ARG A 216 22.49 -12.37 12.58
C ARG A 216 22.36 -11.50 11.34
N VAL A 217 23.09 -10.40 11.27
CA VAL A 217 23.23 -9.63 10.04
C VAL A 217 24.18 -10.38 9.09
N VAL A 218 23.74 -10.55 7.85
CA VAL A 218 24.54 -11.09 6.75
C VAL A 218 24.75 -9.96 5.76
N GLY A 219 26.00 -9.53 5.59
CA GLY A 219 26.39 -8.34 4.83
C GLY A 219 27.23 -7.39 5.70
N GLU A 220 27.87 -6.39 5.09
CA GLU A 220 28.71 -5.42 5.78
C GLU A 220 27.91 -4.14 6.08
N VAL A 221 27.64 -3.91 7.37
CA VAL A 221 26.84 -2.78 7.88
C VAL A 221 27.66 -1.81 8.74
N GLU A 222 28.82 -2.24 9.25
CA GLU A 222 29.67 -1.44 10.12
C GLU A 222 30.11 -0.14 9.43
N GLY A 223 29.90 0.99 10.11
CA GLY A 223 30.25 2.31 9.61
C GLY A 223 29.42 2.79 8.41
N ARG A 224 28.26 2.19 8.14
CA ARG A 224 27.35 2.56 7.03
C ARG A 224 25.97 2.99 7.53
N THR A 225 25.30 3.81 6.73
CA THR A 225 23.87 4.09 6.92
C THR A 225 23.05 2.92 6.39
N CYS A 226 22.29 2.25 7.26
CA CYS A 226 21.43 1.14 6.88
C CYS A 226 20.06 1.65 6.44
N VAL A 227 19.63 1.28 5.23
CA VAL A 227 18.27 1.49 4.74
C VAL A 227 17.48 0.21 4.95
N LEU A 228 16.78 0.10 6.08
CA LEU A 228 15.96 -1.04 6.44
C LEU A 228 14.59 -0.95 5.77
N ILE A 229 14.26 -1.93 4.92
CA ILE A 229 13.04 -1.88 4.11
C ILE A 229 11.99 -2.91 4.54
N ASP A 230 10.70 -2.58 4.41
CA ASP A 230 9.60 -3.55 4.48
C ASP A 230 8.44 -3.09 3.58
N ASP A 231 7.44 -3.94 3.33
CA ASP A 231 6.22 -3.48 2.65
C ASP A 231 5.30 -2.69 3.59
N MET A 232 5.22 -3.11 4.85
CA MET A 232 4.35 -2.53 5.87
C MET A 232 4.92 -2.62 7.27
N ILE A 233 4.59 -1.65 8.10
CA ILE A 233 4.94 -1.64 9.53
C ILE A 233 3.65 -1.73 10.35
N ASP A 234 3.46 -2.85 11.04
CA ASP A 234 2.27 -3.11 11.88
C ASP A 234 2.50 -2.67 13.33
N THR A 235 2.97 -3.55 14.21
CA THR A 235 3.21 -3.25 15.62
C THR A 235 4.62 -2.68 15.90
N GLY A 236 5.43 -2.48 14.85
CA GLY A 236 6.81 -1.97 14.95
C GLY A 236 7.85 -2.93 15.57
N GLY A 237 7.46 -4.07 16.15
CA GLY A 237 8.39 -4.93 16.90
C GLY A 237 9.54 -5.52 16.08
N THR A 238 9.25 -6.05 14.89
CA THR A 238 10.29 -6.60 13.99
C THR A 238 11.27 -5.52 13.53
N ILE A 239 10.75 -4.36 13.15
CA ILE A 239 11.54 -3.21 12.70
C ILE A 239 12.42 -2.67 13.83
N ALA A 240 11.84 -2.40 15.01
CA ALA A 240 12.60 -1.91 16.15
C ALA A 240 13.72 -2.88 16.57
N GLY A 241 13.45 -4.19 16.58
CA GLY A 241 14.48 -5.20 16.84
C GLY A 241 15.57 -5.26 15.77
N ALA A 242 15.22 -5.06 14.50
CA ALA A 242 16.18 -4.98 13.41
C ALA A 242 17.05 -3.72 13.49
N VAL A 243 16.46 -2.57 13.82
CA VAL A 243 17.18 -1.31 14.03
C VAL A 243 18.21 -1.48 15.15
N ASN A 244 17.80 -1.99 16.31
CA ASN A 244 18.72 -2.22 17.44
C ASN A 244 19.88 -3.14 17.04
N LEU A 245 19.60 -4.25 16.35
CA LEU A 245 20.63 -5.18 15.91
C LEU A 245 21.64 -4.53 14.95
N LEU A 246 21.17 -3.70 14.02
CA LEU A 246 22.05 -2.99 13.08
C LEU A 246 22.96 -1.99 13.80
N ILE A 247 22.43 -1.30 14.81
CA ILE A 247 23.22 -0.39 15.66
C ILE A 247 24.26 -1.17 16.47
N GLU A 248 23.88 -2.32 17.05
CA GLU A 248 24.80 -3.21 17.78
C GLU A 248 25.92 -3.77 16.87
N ASP A 249 25.60 -4.06 15.61
CA ASP A 249 26.56 -4.50 14.58
C ASP A 249 27.33 -3.34 13.92
N GLY A 250 27.25 -2.12 14.47
CA GLY A 250 28.12 -0.99 14.13
C GLY A 250 27.61 -0.07 13.02
N ALA A 251 26.33 -0.12 12.64
CA ALA A 251 25.74 0.84 11.70
C ALA A 251 25.86 2.27 12.23
N THR A 252 26.14 3.23 11.33
CA THR A 252 26.24 4.65 11.69
C THR A 252 24.87 5.26 12.00
N ASP A 253 23.88 4.93 11.17
CA ASP A 253 22.49 5.35 11.31
C ASP A 253 21.60 4.27 10.69
N VAL A 254 20.32 4.23 11.08
CA VAL A 254 19.31 3.38 10.44
C VAL A 254 18.14 4.23 9.97
N ILE A 255 17.87 4.19 8.67
CA ILE A 255 16.69 4.77 8.01
C ILE A 255 15.74 3.60 7.74
N VAL A 256 14.50 3.72 8.21
CA VAL A 256 13.46 2.72 7.93
C VAL A 256 12.58 3.23 6.81
N ALA A 257 12.28 2.40 5.83
CA ALA A 257 11.33 2.73 4.76
C ALA A 257 10.33 1.60 4.55
N ALA A 258 9.03 1.95 4.53
CA ALA A 258 7.99 1.01 4.19
C ALA A 258 6.85 1.68 3.44
N THR A 259 6.15 0.94 2.58
CA THR A 259 5.02 1.55 1.86
C THR A 259 3.86 1.82 2.81
N HIS A 260 3.44 0.84 3.60
CA HIS A 260 2.23 0.94 4.41
C HIS A 260 2.53 1.12 5.91
N GLY A 261 2.25 2.31 6.44
CA GLY A 261 2.22 2.53 7.88
C GLY A 261 0.92 2.05 8.50
N VAL A 262 0.79 0.75 8.83
CA VAL A 262 -0.37 0.24 9.59
C VAL A 262 -0.34 0.80 11.02
N LEU A 263 0.86 0.80 11.63
CA LEU A 263 1.20 1.43 12.90
C LEU A 263 0.16 1.15 13.98
N SER A 264 -0.15 -0.13 14.19
CA SER A 264 -1.01 -0.55 15.31
C SER A 264 -0.22 -0.49 16.61
N ASP A 265 -0.92 -0.28 17.73
CA ASP A 265 -0.26 -0.15 19.02
C ASP A 265 0.62 -1.37 19.34
N PRO A 266 1.81 -1.17 19.94
CA PRO A 266 2.43 0.10 20.35
C PRO A 266 3.49 0.60 19.34
N ALA A 267 3.20 0.61 18.03
CA ALA A 267 4.20 0.93 17.01
C ALA A 267 4.83 2.32 17.16
N ALA A 268 4.03 3.36 17.41
CA ALA A 268 4.53 4.73 17.54
C ALA A 268 5.57 4.85 18.65
N GLU A 269 5.28 4.32 19.85
CA GLU A 269 6.21 4.28 20.98
C GLU A 269 7.50 3.51 20.66
N ARG A 270 7.36 2.32 20.05
CA ARG A 270 8.51 1.48 19.70
C ARG A 270 9.41 2.15 18.66
N LEU A 271 8.83 2.73 17.62
CA LEU A 271 9.59 3.36 16.54
C LEU A 271 10.25 4.66 16.99
N ALA A 272 9.58 5.46 17.83
CA ALA A 272 10.14 6.68 18.39
C ALA A 272 11.36 6.44 19.29
N SER A 273 11.45 5.25 19.91
CA SER A 273 12.49 4.89 20.88
C SER A 273 13.53 3.88 20.39
N CYS A 274 13.35 3.28 19.21
CA CYS A 274 14.26 2.24 18.69
C CYS A 274 15.61 2.75 18.14
N GLY A 275 15.85 4.06 18.14
CA GLY A 275 17.10 4.63 17.64
C GLY A 275 17.19 4.79 16.12
N ALA A 276 16.10 4.54 15.38
CA ALA A 276 16.03 4.88 13.97
C ALA A 276 16.18 6.40 13.78
N ARG A 277 16.99 6.81 12.80
CA ARG A 277 17.19 8.22 12.44
C ARG A 277 15.92 8.81 11.82
N GLU A 278 15.28 8.04 10.95
CA GLU A 278 14.02 8.40 10.30
C GLU A 278 13.22 7.13 9.99
N VAL A 279 11.89 7.23 10.08
CA VAL A 279 10.95 6.21 9.64
C VAL A 279 10.08 6.83 8.55
N ILE A 280 10.22 6.34 7.33
CA ILE A 280 9.54 6.86 6.14
C ILE A 280 8.44 5.88 5.76
N VAL A 281 7.20 6.38 5.72
CA VAL A 281 6.06 5.62 5.16
C VAL A 281 5.31 6.43 4.12
N THR A 282 4.38 5.81 3.40
CA THR A 282 3.44 6.54 2.54
C THR A 282 2.09 6.76 3.24
N ASN A 283 1.28 7.69 2.71
CA ASN A 283 -0.11 7.86 3.11
C ASN A 283 -1.08 6.89 2.40
N THR A 284 -0.65 5.68 2.04
CA THR A 284 -1.58 4.61 1.58
C THR A 284 -2.62 4.25 2.66
N LEU A 285 -2.31 4.50 3.93
CA LEU A 285 -3.23 4.48 5.06
C LEU A 285 -3.27 5.85 5.74
N PRO A 286 -4.41 6.25 6.34
CA PRO A 286 -4.46 7.44 7.18
C PRO A 286 -3.58 7.26 8.42
N ILE A 287 -2.75 8.25 8.70
CA ILE A 287 -1.90 8.29 9.90
C ILE A 287 -2.42 9.40 10.82
N GLY A 288 -3.19 8.99 11.83
CA GLY A 288 -3.72 9.88 12.87
C GLY A 288 -2.61 10.45 13.76
N GLU A 289 -2.91 11.56 14.43
CA GLU A 289 -1.97 12.26 15.32
C GLU A 289 -1.40 11.37 16.43
N GLU A 290 -2.18 10.40 16.92
CA GLU A 290 -1.76 9.44 17.93
C GLU A 290 -0.65 8.48 17.47
N LYS A 291 -0.48 8.34 16.14
CA LYS A 291 0.56 7.52 15.52
C LYS A 291 1.77 8.33 15.09
N ARG A 292 1.73 9.67 15.23
CA ARG A 292 2.82 10.57 14.84
C ARG A 292 3.92 10.58 15.91
N PHE A 293 5.15 10.65 15.46
CA PHE A 293 6.34 10.83 16.29
C PHE A 293 7.40 11.62 15.50
N PRO A 294 8.37 12.26 16.16
CA PRO A 294 9.28 13.22 15.51
C PRO A 294 10.06 12.68 14.31
N GLN A 295 10.41 11.39 14.33
CA GLN A 295 11.17 10.72 13.27
C GLN A 295 10.30 10.19 12.12
N LEU A 296 8.97 10.33 12.20
CA LEU A 296 8.05 9.81 11.18
C LEU A 296 7.88 10.80 10.03
N THR A 297 8.31 10.39 8.85
CA THR A 297 8.02 11.07 7.58
C THR A 297 6.93 10.32 6.83
N VAL A 298 5.94 11.05 6.31
CA VAL A 298 4.85 10.48 5.50
C VAL A 298 4.84 11.12 4.12
N LEU A 299 5.13 10.31 3.10
CA LEU A 299 5.12 10.72 1.70
C LEU A 299 3.73 10.52 1.08
N SER A 300 3.31 11.42 0.20
CA SER A 300 2.04 11.27 -0.51
C SER A 300 2.17 10.29 -1.68
N ILE A 301 1.29 9.30 -1.73
CA ILE A 301 1.14 8.36 -2.85
C ILE A 301 0.18 8.90 -3.93
N ALA A 302 -0.42 10.08 -3.72
CA ALA A 302 -1.43 10.63 -4.61
C ALA A 302 -0.97 10.81 -6.07
N PRO A 303 0.25 11.33 -6.37
CA PRO A 303 0.71 11.45 -7.75
C PRO A 303 0.80 10.10 -8.47
N LEU A 304 1.19 9.04 -7.75
CA LEU A 304 1.26 7.68 -8.28
C LEU A 304 -0.14 7.14 -8.62
N LEU A 305 -1.09 7.29 -7.69
CA LEU A 305 -2.46 6.85 -7.92
C LEU A 305 -3.13 7.63 -9.06
N ALA A 306 -2.93 8.94 -9.12
CA ALA A 306 -3.51 9.79 -10.15
C ALA A 306 -2.96 9.48 -11.55
N SER A 307 -1.64 9.34 -11.70
CA SER A 307 -1.03 8.93 -12.97
C SER A 307 -1.53 7.57 -13.45
N THR A 308 -1.69 6.62 -12.52
CA THR A 308 -2.26 5.29 -12.81
C THR A 308 -3.71 5.37 -13.25
N ILE A 309 -4.56 6.09 -12.51
CA ILE A 309 -5.98 6.28 -12.85
C ILE A 309 -6.11 6.92 -14.23
N ARG A 310 -5.29 7.94 -14.53
CA ARG A 310 -5.24 8.60 -15.84
C ARG A 310 -4.87 7.61 -16.95
N ALA A 311 -3.81 6.83 -16.78
CA ALA A 311 -3.40 5.82 -17.75
C ALA A 311 -4.50 4.76 -17.99
N VAL A 312 -5.10 4.22 -16.92
CA VAL A 312 -6.20 3.25 -17.02
C VAL A 312 -7.41 3.87 -17.75
N PHE A 313 -7.78 5.10 -17.41
CA PHE A 313 -8.91 5.80 -18.04
C PHE A 313 -8.67 6.05 -19.53
N GLU A 314 -7.48 6.54 -19.89
CA GLU A 314 -7.11 6.88 -21.26
C GLU A 314 -6.86 5.64 -22.14
N ASN A 315 -6.80 4.44 -21.55
CA ASN A 315 -6.25 3.22 -22.15
C ASN A 315 -4.77 3.37 -22.54
N GLY A 316 -4.03 4.19 -21.80
CA GLY A 316 -2.59 4.35 -21.93
C GLY A 316 -1.83 3.17 -21.30
N SER A 317 -0.52 3.14 -21.52
CA SER A 317 0.35 2.15 -20.90
C SER A 317 0.56 2.48 -19.42
N VAL A 318 0.16 1.56 -18.53
CA VAL A 318 0.52 1.63 -17.11
C VAL A 318 1.97 1.20 -16.91
N THR A 319 2.47 0.22 -17.67
CA THR A 319 3.87 -0.28 -17.56
C THR A 319 4.91 0.78 -17.86
N GLY A 320 4.58 1.76 -18.72
CA GLY A 320 5.45 2.90 -19.03
C GLY A 320 5.67 3.86 -17.86
N LEU A 321 4.83 3.80 -16.82
CA LEU A 321 5.00 4.59 -15.58
C LEU A 321 6.02 3.97 -14.62
N PHE A 322 6.48 2.73 -14.88
CA PHE A 322 7.28 1.94 -13.96
C PHE A 322 8.56 1.38 -14.60
N ASP A 323 9.11 2.03 -15.63
CA ASP A 323 10.30 1.54 -16.36
C ASP A 323 10.18 0.08 -16.85
N GLY A 324 8.94 -0.41 -17.07
CA GLY A 324 8.64 -1.78 -17.49
C GLY A 324 8.43 -2.81 -16.37
N ASP A 325 8.41 -2.38 -15.10
CA ASP A 325 8.40 -3.26 -13.92
C ASP A 325 7.01 -3.44 -13.24
N ALA A 326 5.92 -3.16 -13.98
CA ALA A 326 4.53 -3.26 -13.49
C ALA A 326 3.97 -4.69 -13.48
#